data_AF-A0A9E0CW66-F1
#
_entry.id   AF-A0A9E0CW66-F1
#
_cell.length_a   1.000
_cell.length_b   1.000
_cell.length_c   1.000
_cell.angle_alpha   90.00
_cell.angle_beta   90.00
_cell.angle_gamma   90.00
#
_symmetry.space_group_name_H-M   'P 1'
#
loop_
_entity.id
_entity.type
_entity.pdbx_description
1 polymer ?
#
loop_
_entity_poly.entity_id
_entity_poly.type
_entity_poly.pdbx_seq_one_letter_code
_entity_poly.pdbx_strand_id
1 'polypeptide(L)'
;CASNGTISWDVYAGVRRSTSSFHASSGQRIVLSVFSVEPFHSVRAGIIQPDGSKRYIIANGNDSHVFELTMSGSYRIYIQNETTESVHVEGAYSTY
;
A
#
# COMPACT_ATOMS: atom_id res chain seq x y z
N CYS A 1 0.41 17.17 -8.83
CA CYS A 1 0.16 17.53 -7.42
C CYS A 1 0.56 16.34 -6.55
N ALA A 2 0.87 16.57 -5.27
CA ALA A 2 1.09 15.49 -4.32
C ALA A 2 -0.24 14.82 -3.97
N SER A 3 -0.28 13.49 -3.94
CA SER A 3 -1.41 12.69 -3.48
C SER A 3 -1.05 12.07 -2.13
N ASN A 4 -1.98 12.02 -1.19
CA ASN A 4 -1.79 11.37 0.10
C ASN A 4 -3.11 10.76 0.59
N GLY A 5 -3.02 9.89 1.59
CA GLY A 5 -4.19 9.32 2.24
C GLY A 5 -3.81 8.46 3.45
N THR A 6 -4.78 8.22 4.32
CA THR A 6 -4.67 7.31 5.45
C THR A 6 -5.27 5.95 5.12
N ILE A 7 -4.78 4.93 5.82
CA ILE A 7 -5.20 3.54 5.75
C ILE A 7 -5.70 3.19 7.14
N SER A 8 -6.95 2.77 7.24
CA SER A 8 -7.59 2.23 8.45
C SER A 8 -8.62 1.23 7.96
N TRP A 9 -8.15 0.02 7.65
CA TRP A 9 -8.92 -0.96 6.87
C TRP A 9 -8.95 -2.32 7.55
N ASP A 10 -10.15 -2.89 7.65
CA ASP A 10 -10.33 -4.33 7.85
C ASP A 10 -10.09 -5.07 6.53
N VAL A 11 -9.06 -5.90 6.50
CA VAL A 11 -8.69 -6.76 5.38
C VAL A 11 -8.94 -8.20 5.77
N TYR A 12 -10.05 -8.75 5.27
CA TYR A 12 -10.43 -10.14 5.52
C TYR A 12 -9.40 -11.14 4.98
N ALA A 13 -9.42 -12.35 5.54
CA ALA A 13 -8.56 -13.47 5.15
C ALA A 13 -8.59 -13.72 3.63
N GLY A 14 -7.42 -13.82 3.01
CA GLY A 14 -7.27 -14.03 1.57
C GLY A 14 -7.71 -12.86 0.67
N VAL A 15 -8.09 -11.71 1.23
CA VAL A 15 -8.60 -10.56 0.49
C VAL A 15 -7.54 -9.49 0.30
N ARG A 16 -7.67 -8.74 -0.80
CA ARG A 16 -6.92 -7.51 -1.05
C ARG A 16 -7.85 -6.31 -1.07
N ARG A 17 -7.48 -5.25 -0.36
CA ARG A 17 -8.07 -3.91 -0.49
C ARG A 17 -7.11 -2.96 -1.19
N SER A 18 -7.66 -1.95 -1.87
CA SER A 18 -6.87 -0.93 -2.56
C SER A 18 -7.57 0.43 -2.51
N THR A 19 -6.77 1.49 -2.56
CA THR A 19 -7.30 2.86 -2.74
C THR A 19 -7.96 3.02 -4.09
N SER A 20 -8.71 4.12 -4.25
CA SER A 20 -8.92 4.72 -5.57
C SER A 20 -7.59 5.03 -6.25
N SER A 21 -7.61 5.12 -7.58
CA SER A 21 -6.42 5.51 -8.33
C SER A 21 -6.05 6.97 -8.12
N PHE A 22 -4.76 7.24 -8.09
CA PHE A 22 -4.18 8.58 -8.11
C PHE A 22 -3.07 8.66 -9.16
N HIS A 23 -2.80 9.86 -9.66
CA HIS A 23 -1.75 10.07 -10.65
C HIS A 23 -0.39 10.32 -9.98
N ALA A 24 0.66 9.71 -10.53
CA ALA A 24 2.05 10.04 -10.19
C ALA A 24 2.94 9.86 -11.44
N SER A 25 4.04 10.61 -11.49
CA SER A 25 4.95 10.66 -12.64
C SER A 25 6.23 9.86 -12.41
N SER A 26 6.87 9.43 -13.50
CA SER A 26 8.23 8.89 -13.47
C SER A 26 9.19 9.90 -12.83
N GLY A 27 10.11 9.41 -12.00
CA GLY A 27 11.04 10.22 -11.21
C GLY A 27 10.48 10.72 -9.87
N GLN A 28 9.17 10.59 -9.65
CA GLN A 28 8.57 10.79 -8.33
C GLN A 28 8.72 9.53 -7.47
N ARG A 29 8.36 9.66 -6.20
CA ARG A 29 8.33 8.54 -5.25
C ARG A 29 6.99 8.43 -4.53
N ILE A 30 6.64 7.21 -4.17
CA ILE A 30 5.50 6.92 -3.28
C ILE A 30 6.06 6.38 -1.97
N VAL A 31 5.77 7.07 -0.87
CA VAL A 31 6.08 6.59 0.48
C VAL A 31 4.85 5.90 1.02
N LEU A 32 5.00 4.65 1.46
CA LEU A 32 3.97 3.86 2.12
C LEU A 32 4.46 3.49 3.52
N SER A 33 3.66 3.81 4.52
CA SER A 33 3.91 3.46 5.91
C SER A 33 2.78 2.61 6.46
N VAL A 34 3.12 1.51 7.14
CA VAL A 34 2.19 0.64 7.87
C VAL A 34 2.49 0.80 9.35
N PHE A 35 1.55 1.35 10.11
CA PHE A 35 1.74 1.66 11.52
C PHE A 35 1.47 0.45 12.40
N SER A 36 0.37 -0.26 12.15
CA SER A 36 0.01 -1.48 12.88
C SER A 36 -0.75 -2.47 12.00
N VAL A 37 -0.69 -3.74 12.40
CA VAL A 37 -1.48 -4.85 11.84
C VAL A 37 -2.02 -5.66 13.02
N GLU A 38 -3.34 -5.68 13.20
CA GLU A 38 -3.99 -6.31 14.35
C GLU A 38 -5.02 -7.38 13.92
N PRO A 39 -5.04 -8.58 14.51
CA PRO A 39 -4.02 -9.12 15.41
C PRO A 39 -2.68 -9.27 14.68
N PHE A 40 -1.59 -9.44 15.44
CA PHE A 40 -0.23 -9.42 14.92
C PHE A 40 -0.02 -10.49 13.83
N HIS A 41 -0.01 -10.04 12.59
CA HIS A 41 0.15 -10.82 11.36
C HIS A 41 0.95 -10.02 10.34
N SER A 42 1.39 -10.68 9.27
CA SER A 42 2.04 -10.01 8.15
C SER A 42 1.10 -9.84 6.96
N VAL A 43 1.15 -8.67 6.32
CA VAL A 43 0.42 -8.36 5.09
C VAL A 43 1.38 -7.97 3.98
N ARG A 44 0.94 -8.14 2.73
CA ARG A 44 1.62 -7.52 1.59
C ARG A 44 1.11 -6.11 1.43
N ALA A 45 2.00 -5.13 1.59
CA ALA A 45 1.68 -3.71 1.45
C ALA A 45 2.47 -3.12 0.28
N GLY A 46 1.79 -2.47 -0.67
CA GLY A 46 2.49 -1.98 -1.84
C GLY A 46 1.67 -1.17 -2.83
N ILE A 47 2.21 -1.05 -4.04
CA ILE A 47 1.64 -0.26 -5.13
C ILE A 47 1.24 -1.15 -6.31
N ILE A 48 0.14 -0.80 -6.96
CA ILE A 48 -0.21 -1.27 -8.30
C ILE A 48 0.22 -0.19 -9.28
N GLN A 49 1.05 -0.56 -10.25
CA GLN A 49 1.62 0.33 -11.24
C GLN A 49 0.67 0.55 -12.43
N PRO A 50 0.92 1.55 -13.29
CA PRO A 50 0.09 1.82 -14.47
C PRO A 50 -0.03 0.65 -15.45
N ASP A 51 0.98 -0.21 -15.53
CA ASP A 51 1.00 -1.43 -16.34
C ASP A 51 0.28 -2.63 -15.68
N GLY A 52 -0.27 -2.43 -14.47
CA GLY A 52 -0.94 -3.47 -13.69
C GLY A 52 -0.01 -4.35 -12.85
N SER A 53 1.31 -4.22 -13.00
CA SER A 53 2.28 -4.94 -12.17
C SER A 53 2.25 -4.42 -10.72
N LYS A 54 2.67 -5.27 -9.77
CA LYS A 54 2.65 -4.95 -8.34
C LYS A 54 4.06 -4.95 -7.77
N ARG A 55 4.36 -3.96 -6.94
CA ARG A 55 5.55 -3.93 -6.08
C ARG A 55 5.09 -3.85 -4.63
N TYR A 56 5.72 -4.58 -3.72
CA TYR A 56 5.30 -4.63 -2.32
C TYR A 56 6.44 -4.97 -1.37
N ILE A 57 6.21 -4.68 -0.10
CA ILE A 57 6.94 -5.22 1.04
C ILE A 57 6.03 -6.15 1.84
N ILE A 58 6.64 -7.01 2.66
CA ILE A 58 5.94 -7.69 3.75
C ILE A 58 6.00 -6.75 4.96
N ALA A 59 4.85 -6.39 5.50
CA ALA A 59 4.72 -5.47 6.63
C ALA A 59 3.96 -6.14 7.78
N ASN A 60 4.36 -5.85 9.00
CA ASN A 60 3.75 -6.34 10.24
C ASN A 60 3.55 -5.24 11.29
N GLY A 61 3.86 -3.98 10.94
CA GLY A 61 3.67 -2.81 11.79
C GLY A 61 4.97 -2.05 11.99
N ASN A 62 4.86 -0.73 12.09
CA ASN A 62 5.98 0.22 12.14
C ASN A 62 6.94 0.13 10.93
N ASP A 63 6.42 -0.25 9.76
CA ASP A 63 7.16 -0.36 8.50
C ASP A 63 7.01 0.93 7.68
N SER A 64 8.07 1.33 6.97
CA SER A 64 8.01 2.39 5.97
C SER A 64 8.87 2.05 4.77
N HIS A 65 8.33 2.24 3.57
CA HIS A 65 9.01 1.94 2.33
C HIS A 65 8.78 3.02 1.26
N VAL A 66 9.82 3.28 0.48
CA VAL A 66 9.81 4.24 -0.62
C VAL A 66 9.86 3.48 -1.94
N PHE A 67 8.82 3.65 -2.76
CA PHE A 67 8.79 3.16 -4.13
C PHE A 67 9.21 4.27 -5.09
N GLU A 68 10.40 4.14 -5.67
CA GLU A 68 10.85 4.98 -6.78
C GLU A 68 10.06 4.65 -8.04
N LEU A 69 9.53 5.67 -8.73
CA LEU A 69 8.68 5.48 -9.90
C LEU A 69 9.48 5.64 -11.19
N THR A 70 9.40 4.64 -12.07
CA THR A 70 10.02 4.67 -13.41
C THR A 70 8.99 4.87 -14.52
N MET A 71 7.73 5.08 -14.16
CA MET A 71 6.61 5.21 -15.09
C MET A 71 5.67 6.32 -14.61
N SER A 72 5.07 7.05 -15.56
CA SER A 72 4.01 8.00 -15.26
C SER A 72 2.65 7.33 -15.49
N GLY A 73 1.68 7.59 -14.63
CA GLY A 73 0.32 7.11 -14.85
C GLY A 73 -0.50 6.96 -13.58
N SER A 74 -1.46 6.05 -13.64
CA SER A 74 -2.41 5.78 -12.58
C SER A 74 -1.87 4.70 -11.63
N TYR A 75 -1.65 5.08 -10.37
CA TYR A 75 -1.20 4.19 -9.30
C TYR A 75 -2.31 3.94 -8.29
N ARG A 76 -2.22 2.83 -7.56
CA ARG A 76 -3.05 2.53 -6.38
C ARG A 76 -2.18 1.98 -5.27
N ILE A 77 -2.49 2.31 -4.02
CA ILE A 77 -1.97 1.53 -2.88
C ILE A 77 -2.84 0.29 -2.70
N TYR A 78 -2.24 -0.82 -2.32
CA TYR A 78 -2.96 -2.01 -1.91
C TYR A 78 -2.37 -2.63 -0.64
N ILE A 79 -3.26 -3.24 0.14
CA ILE A 79 -2.92 -4.14 1.25
C ILE A 79 -3.59 -5.47 0.94
N GLN A 80 -2.82 -6.55 0.99
CA GLN A 80 -3.31 -7.92 0.78
C GLN A 80 -3.01 -8.76 2.01
N ASN A 81 -4.06 -9.34 2.58
CA ASN A 81 -3.98 -10.28 3.67
C ASN A 81 -4.00 -11.70 3.09
N GLU A 82 -2.91 -12.44 3.28
CA GLU A 82 -2.79 -13.84 2.86
C GLU A 82 -2.94 -14.82 4.03
N THR A 83 -3.24 -14.32 5.23
CA THR A 83 -3.54 -15.16 6.39
C THR A 83 -4.97 -15.69 6.34
N THR A 84 -5.29 -16.57 7.29
CA THR A 84 -6.61 -17.17 7.45
C THR A 84 -7.55 -16.37 8.35
N GLU A 85 -7.08 -15.25 8.92
CA GLU A 85 -7.84 -14.41 9.84
C GLU A 85 -8.00 -13.00 9.28
N SER A 86 -9.03 -12.26 9.67
CA SER A 86 -9.12 -10.84 9.30
C SER A 86 -8.10 -10.02 10.09
N VAL A 87 -7.50 -9.03 9.43
CA VAL A 87 -6.61 -8.07 10.07
C VAL A 87 -7.11 -6.66 9.89
N HIS A 88 -6.91 -5.82 10.90
CA HIS A 88 -7.07 -4.38 10.83
C HIS A 88 -5.69 -3.75 10.59
N VAL A 89 -5.58 -2.92 9.55
CA VAL A 89 -4.31 -2.28 9.17
C VAL A 89 -4.45 -0.77 9.24
N GLU A 90 -3.57 -0.15 10.02
CA GLU A 90 -3.40 1.30 10.11
C GLU A 90 -2.14 1.74 9.35
N GLY A 91 -2.21 2.85 8.63
CA GLY A 91 -1.10 3.31 7.80
C GLY A 91 -1.38 4.62 7.07
N ALA A 92 -0.45 5.01 6.21
CA ALA A 92 -0.60 6.17 5.34
C ALA A 92 0.27 6.05 4.09
N TYR A 93 -0.07 6.83 3.07
CA TYR A 93 0.77 7.02 1.90
C TYR A 93 0.84 8.47 1.45
N SER A 94 1.94 8.82 0.77
CA SER A 94 2.13 10.12 0.15
C SER A 94 3.01 10.04 -1.09
N THR A 95 2.78 10.92 -2.06
CA THR A 95 3.63 11.08 -3.24
C THR A 95 4.44 12.37 -3.17
N TYR A 96 5.67 12.31 -3.67
CA TYR A 96 6.61 13.43 -3.75
C TYR A 96 7.18 13.49 -5.17
#